data_AF-A0A9D6Q2H1-F1
#
_entry.id   AF-A0A9D6Q2H1-F1
#
_cell.length_a   1.000
_cell.length_b   1.000
_cell.length_c   1.000
_cell.angle_alpha   90.00
_cell.angle_beta   90.00
_cell.angle_gamma   90.00
#
_symmetry.space_group_name_H-M   'P 1'
#
loop_
_entity.id
_entity.type
_entity.pdbx_description
1 polymer ?
#
loop_
_entity_poly.entity_id
_entity_poly.type
_entity_poly.pdbx_seq_one_letter_code
_entity_poly.pdbx_strand_id
1 'polypeptide(L)'
;MNYQRVAGKECYSCHKAKYDATTNPKHASAGYPTTCGQCHNTTAWKPSTWKHTNFTLTGLHTTVECAKCHLNNQYIGTPRDCYSCHWTRNQRDPWKLRLGQTCEQCHNTSAWKPANWSHSNPPASWPLTGLHNTTACTICHVNYQRVAGKECYSCHKAKYDASTNPKHSAAKIGTVCENCHNTSAWTPGKFNHATDAKGAISSKMANKKCNNCHPNNRDYTRNATRCLGCHKKEHKQDPCAQCHYTVAPWDKTR
;
A
#
# COMPACT_ATOMS: atom_id res chain seq x y z
N MET A 1 7.57 20.81 72.28
CA MET A 1 6.68 21.09 71.14
C MET A 1 6.85 19.96 70.14
N ASN A 2 5.81 19.13 69.97
CA ASN A 2 5.87 17.90 69.18
C ASN A 2 5.24 18.18 67.80
N TYR A 3 6.07 18.36 66.77
CA TYR A 3 5.58 18.51 65.40
C TYR A 3 5.35 17.11 64.80
N GLN A 4 4.16 16.56 65.04
CA GLN A 4 3.71 15.41 64.26
C GLN A 4 3.38 15.86 62.84
N ARG A 5 4.06 15.24 61.88
CA ARG A 5 3.93 15.48 60.44
C ARG A 5 2.63 14.83 59.97
N VAL A 6 1.56 15.62 59.83
CA VAL A 6 0.25 15.15 59.37
C VAL A 6 0.24 15.08 57.84
N ALA A 7 0.14 13.87 57.30
CA ALA A 7 0.05 13.63 55.86
C ALA A 7 -1.41 13.71 55.36
N GLY A 8 -1.65 14.44 54.27
CA GLY A 8 -2.83 14.27 53.41
C GLY A 8 -3.84 15.42 53.38
N LYS A 9 -4.25 15.98 54.54
CA LYS A 9 -5.17 17.14 54.61
C LYS A 9 -4.46 18.50 54.58
N GLU A 10 -3.19 18.54 54.99
CA GLU A 10 -2.38 19.76 55.14
C GLU A 10 -1.89 20.36 53.80
N CYS A 11 -1.89 19.60 52.70
CA CYS A 11 -1.41 20.14 51.41
C CYS A 11 -2.36 21.21 50.87
N TYR A 12 -3.67 20.96 50.91
CA TYR A 12 -4.67 21.84 50.31
C TYR A 12 -4.84 23.15 51.08
N SER A 13 -4.74 23.13 52.42
CA SER A 13 -4.87 24.35 53.24
C SER A 13 -3.84 25.42 52.83
N CYS A 14 -2.58 25.03 52.62
CA CYS A 14 -1.53 25.95 52.16
C CYS A 14 -1.50 26.13 50.63
N HIS A 15 -1.90 25.13 49.84
CA HIS A 15 -1.79 25.15 48.38
C HIS A 15 -3.14 25.28 47.64
N LYS A 16 -4.18 25.81 48.29
CA LYS A 16 -5.51 26.02 47.70
C LYS A 16 -5.46 26.77 46.38
N ALA A 17 -4.73 27.89 46.34
CA ALA A 17 -4.58 28.69 45.12
C ALA A 17 -3.92 27.89 43.98
N LYS A 18 -2.98 26.99 44.28
CA LYS A 18 -2.35 26.12 43.28
C LYS A 18 -3.31 25.03 42.79
N TYR A 19 -4.13 24.46 43.68
CA TYR A 19 -5.17 23.51 43.32
C TYR A 19 -6.20 24.15 42.38
N ASP A 20 -6.70 25.34 42.73
CA ASP A 20 -7.72 26.06 41.95
C ASP A 20 -7.19 26.55 40.59
N ALA A 21 -5.89 26.87 40.51
CA ALA A 21 -5.23 27.33 39.29
C ALA A 21 -4.80 26.21 38.32
N THR A 22 -5.06 24.93 38.64
CA THR A 22 -4.74 23.83 37.73
C THR A 22 -5.61 23.88 36.47
N THR A 23 -5.04 23.52 35.32
CA THR A 23 -5.74 23.56 34.02
C THR A 23 -5.69 22.23 33.26
N ASN A 24 -4.80 21.31 33.64
CA ASN A 24 -4.59 20.06 32.90
C ASN A 24 -4.05 18.94 33.81
N PRO A 25 -4.92 18.17 34.49
CA PRO A 25 -6.37 18.36 34.58
C PRO A 25 -6.77 19.58 35.44
N LYS A 26 -7.96 20.15 35.20
CA LYS A 26 -8.50 21.22 36.06
C LYS A 26 -9.15 20.61 37.31
N HIS A 27 -8.43 20.58 38.42
CA HIS A 27 -8.81 19.81 39.61
C HIS A 27 -10.21 20.14 40.14
N ALA A 28 -10.48 21.43 40.36
CA ALA A 28 -11.74 21.91 40.93
C ALA A 28 -12.95 21.59 40.04
N SER A 29 -12.85 21.85 38.73
CA SER A 29 -13.95 21.59 37.79
C SER A 29 -14.20 20.10 37.57
N ALA A 30 -13.17 19.27 37.72
CA ALA A 30 -13.27 17.82 37.60
C ALA A 30 -13.65 17.12 38.92
N GLY A 31 -13.80 17.86 40.02
CA GLY A 31 -14.18 17.31 41.32
C GLY A 31 -13.12 16.40 41.96
N TYR A 32 -11.84 16.59 41.64
CA TYR A 32 -10.76 15.79 42.23
C TYR A 32 -10.64 16.06 43.75
N PRO A 33 -10.34 15.04 44.56
CA PRO A 33 -10.24 15.22 46.00
C PRO A 33 -9.02 16.10 46.37
N THR A 34 -9.08 16.70 47.55
CA THR A 34 -7.98 17.52 48.09
C THR A 34 -6.86 16.67 48.73
N THR A 35 -7.01 15.34 48.75
CA THR A 35 -6.00 14.35 49.17
C THR A 35 -4.94 14.16 48.09
N CYS A 36 -4.03 15.13 47.99
CA CYS A 36 -3.01 15.22 46.94
C CYS A 36 -2.15 13.95 46.79
N GLY A 37 -1.90 13.24 47.90
CA GLY A 37 -1.09 12.01 47.97
C GLY A 37 -1.61 10.83 47.16
N GLN A 38 -2.87 10.87 46.71
CA GLN A 38 -3.43 9.82 45.83
C GLN A 38 -2.81 9.84 44.43
N CYS A 39 -2.34 11.01 43.98
CA CYS A 39 -1.87 11.24 42.61
C CYS A 39 -0.48 11.89 42.55
N HIS A 40 -0.04 12.55 43.62
CA HIS A 40 1.23 13.26 43.68
C HIS A 40 2.05 12.74 44.86
N ASN A 41 3.37 12.71 44.69
CA ASN A 41 4.30 12.44 45.78
C ASN A 41 5.22 13.65 45.99
N THR A 42 5.84 13.73 47.16
CA THR A 42 6.66 14.88 47.55
C THR A 42 8.04 14.90 46.89
N THR A 43 8.48 13.79 46.29
CA THR A 43 9.79 13.67 45.63
C THR A 43 9.72 14.08 44.16
N ALA A 44 8.58 13.83 43.51
CA ALA A 44 8.27 14.16 42.13
C ALA A 44 6.78 14.53 42.02
N TRP A 45 6.48 15.83 42.12
CA TRP A 45 5.10 16.33 42.08
C TRP A 45 4.49 16.25 40.67
N LYS A 46 5.31 16.40 39.63
CA LYS A 46 4.90 16.28 38.22
C LYS A 46 5.85 15.33 37.47
N PRO A 47 5.34 14.49 36.56
CA PRO A 47 3.92 14.22 36.33
C PRO A 47 3.27 13.52 37.55
N SER A 48 1.94 13.45 37.56
CA SER A 48 1.23 12.64 38.54
C SER A 48 1.63 11.15 38.40
N THR A 49 1.56 10.40 39.50
CA THR A 49 1.71 8.94 39.51
C THR A 49 0.45 8.19 39.05
N TRP A 50 -0.66 8.90 38.84
CA TRP A 50 -1.91 8.32 38.38
C TRP A 50 -1.77 7.74 36.96
N LYS A 51 -2.31 6.54 36.76
CA LYS A 51 -2.26 5.83 35.47
C LYS A 51 -3.67 5.53 35.00
N HIS A 52 -3.92 5.69 33.70
CA HIS A 52 -5.13 5.20 33.08
C HIS A 52 -5.13 3.67 33.09
N THR A 53 -5.98 3.04 33.89
CA THR A 53 -6.09 1.56 33.97
C THR A 53 -7.04 0.98 32.93
N ASN A 54 -8.06 1.74 32.53
CA ASN A 54 -9.10 1.31 31.59
C ASN A 54 -8.83 1.70 30.13
N PHE A 55 -7.78 2.49 29.87
CA PHE A 55 -7.33 2.94 28.55
C PHE A 55 -5.85 3.31 28.62
N THR A 56 -4.97 2.34 28.37
CA THR A 56 -3.53 2.56 28.45
C THR A 56 -3.07 3.54 27.36
N LEU A 57 -2.55 4.70 27.77
CA LEU A 57 -1.96 5.66 26.85
C LEU A 57 -0.65 5.09 26.28
N THR A 58 -0.56 5.03 24.96
CA THR A 58 0.61 4.53 24.22
C THR A 58 0.95 5.48 23.08
N GLY A 59 2.20 5.42 22.60
CA GLY A 59 2.66 6.25 21.48
C GLY A 59 2.37 7.74 21.67
N LEU A 60 1.83 8.38 20.64
CA LEU A 60 1.54 9.82 20.61
C LEU A 60 0.47 10.24 21.63
N HIS A 61 -0.39 9.33 22.11
CA HIS A 61 -1.39 9.65 23.12
C HIS A 61 -0.80 9.94 24.51
N THR A 62 0.45 9.57 24.76
CA THR A 62 1.11 9.79 26.07
C THR A 62 1.41 11.25 26.38
N THR A 63 1.46 12.11 25.36
CA THR A 63 1.79 13.53 25.48
C THR A 63 0.59 14.45 25.23
N VAL A 64 -0.59 13.88 24.97
CA VAL A 64 -1.82 14.64 24.71
C VAL A 64 -2.36 15.23 26.01
N GLU A 65 -2.70 16.52 25.97
CA GLU A 65 -3.32 17.20 27.10
C GLU A 65 -4.65 16.54 27.47
N CYS A 66 -4.94 16.40 28.77
CA CYS A 66 -6.15 15.74 29.27
C CYS A 66 -7.42 16.33 28.67
N ALA A 67 -7.49 17.66 28.53
CA ALA A 67 -8.64 18.37 27.99
C ALA A 67 -8.94 18.06 26.51
N LYS A 68 -7.97 17.52 25.76
CA LYS A 68 -8.19 17.07 24.38
C LYS A 68 -8.97 15.76 24.33
N CYS A 69 -8.94 14.94 25.38
CA CYS A 69 -9.70 13.71 25.50
C CYS A 69 -10.97 13.92 26.35
N HIS A 70 -10.78 14.49 27.54
CA HIS A 70 -11.79 14.77 28.54
C HIS A 70 -12.42 16.15 28.30
N LEU A 71 -13.28 16.22 27.29
CA LEU A 71 -13.95 17.47 26.90
C LEU A 71 -14.77 18.02 28.07
N ASN A 72 -14.83 19.35 28.17
CA ASN A 72 -15.54 20.05 29.24
C ASN A 72 -15.12 19.64 30.66
N ASN A 73 -13.89 19.13 30.82
CA ASN A 73 -13.38 18.55 32.07
C ASN A 73 -14.22 17.36 32.59
N GLN A 74 -14.87 16.61 31.69
CA GLN A 74 -15.58 15.38 32.03
C GLN A 74 -14.65 14.16 31.90
N TYR A 75 -14.25 13.60 33.04
CA TYR A 75 -13.30 12.49 33.11
C TYR A 75 -13.95 11.10 33.17
N ILE A 76 -15.26 11.04 33.45
CA ILE A 76 -16.04 9.80 33.48
C ILE A 76 -16.78 9.63 32.15
N GLY A 77 -16.75 8.41 31.62
CA GLY A 77 -17.48 8.07 30.38
C GLY A 77 -16.80 8.55 29.10
N THR A 78 -15.55 9.00 29.16
CA THR A 78 -14.78 9.33 27.95
C THR A 78 -14.67 8.10 27.05
N PRO A 79 -15.05 8.19 25.76
CA PRO A 79 -14.94 7.09 24.82
C PRO A 79 -13.50 6.57 24.71
N ARG A 80 -13.37 5.27 24.46
CA ARG A 80 -12.07 4.57 24.41
C ARG A 80 -11.72 4.04 23.03
N ASP A 81 -12.70 3.98 22.13
CA ASP A 81 -12.49 3.57 20.75
C ASP A 81 -11.94 4.73 19.90
N CYS A 82 -11.15 4.39 18.89
CA CYS A 82 -10.53 5.35 17.99
C CYS A 82 -11.57 6.19 17.25
N TYR A 83 -12.66 5.55 16.83
CA TYR A 83 -13.73 6.14 16.04
C TYR A 83 -14.42 7.32 16.75
N SER A 84 -14.90 7.09 17.97
CA SER A 84 -15.66 8.09 18.74
C SER A 84 -14.85 9.32 19.08
N CYS A 85 -13.52 9.18 19.23
CA CYS A 85 -12.63 10.31 19.49
C CYS A 85 -12.16 10.99 18.22
N HIS A 86 -11.67 10.26 17.21
CA HIS A 86 -11.01 10.87 16.06
C HIS A 86 -11.97 11.19 14.93
N TRP A 87 -12.92 10.31 14.61
CA TRP A 87 -13.85 10.54 13.50
C TRP A 87 -14.96 11.52 13.88
N THR A 88 -15.64 11.31 15.01
CA THR A 88 -16.73 12.20 15.47
C THR A 88 -16.25 13.63 15.67
N ARG A 89 -14.97 13.81 16.05
CA ARG A 89 -14.39 15.15 16.24
C ARG A 89 -13.73 15.72 14.97
N ASN A 90 -13.28 14.88 14.04
CA ASN A 90 -12.55 15.31 12.87
C ASN A 90 -12.69 14.34 11.68
N GLN A 91 -13.50 14.72 10.69
CA GLN A 91 -13.85 13.89 9.54
C GLN A 91 -12.86 14.03 8.37
N ARG A 92 -11.56 14.05 8.66
CA ARG A 92 -10.49 14.21 7.65
C ARG A 92 -10.02 12.91 7.01
N ASP A 93 -10.66 11.78 7.30
CA ASP A 93 -10.34 10.52 6.62
C ASP A 93 -10.81 10.59 5.14
N PRO A 94 -9.89 10.47 4.16
CA PRO A 94 -10.23 10.47 2.74
C PRO A 94 -11.21 9.36 2.37
N TRP A 95 -11.16 8.21 3.07
CA TRP A 95 -11.97 7.04 2.78
C TRP A 95 -13.40 7.14 3.32
N LYS A 96 -13.73 8.18 4.10
CA LYS A 96 -15.04 8.41 4.71
C LYS A 96 -15.62 7.14 5.36
N LEU A 97 -14.80 6.43 6.13
CA LEU A 97 -15.13 5.17 6.80
C LEU A 97 -15.51 3.99 5.88
N ARG A 98 -15.27 4.08 4.57
CA ARG A 98 -15.59 2.97 3.64
C ARG A 98 -14.75 1.71 3.89
N LEU A 99 -13.65 1.84 4.64
CA LEU A 99 -12.82 0.72 5.10
C LEU A 99 -13.24 0.17 6.48
N GLY A 100 -14.28 0.75 7.11
CA GLY A 100 -14.73 0.41 8.46
C GLY A 100 -14.32 1.43 9.53
N GLN A 101 -14.76 1.17 10.76
CA GLN A 101 -14.50 2.02 11.94
C GLN A 101 -13.37 1.50 12.84
N THR A 102 -12.92 0.26 12.61
CA THR A 102 -11.83 -0.43 13.33
C THR A 102 -10.47 0.07 12.85
N CYS A 103 -10.17 1.33 13.18
CA CYS A 103 -8.96 2.04 12.76
C CYS A 103 -7.68 1.27 13.13
N GLU A 104 -7.70 0.61 14.28
CA GLU A 104 -6.61 -0.16 14.87
C GLU A 104 -6.23 -1.43 14.09
N GLN A 105 -7.04 -1.84 13.11
CA GLN A 105 -6.65 -2.90 12.16
C GLN A 105 -5.53 -2.46 11.22
N CYS A 106 -5.37 -1.16 11.03
CA CYS A 106 -4.42 -0.58 10.08
C CYS A 106 -3.49 0.45 10.75
N HIS A 107 -4.00 1.23 11.70
CA HIS A 107 -3.25 2.28 12.36
C HIS A 107 -2.86 1.87 13.78
N ASN A 108 -1.82 2.48 14.33
CA ASN A 108 -1.48 2.33 15.74
C ASN A 108 -1.16 3.69 16.36
N THR A 109 -0.98 3.69 17.67
CA THR A 109 -0.75 4.92 18.44
C THR A 109 0.66 5.48 18.29
N SER A 110 1.63 4.68 17.81
CA SER A 110 3.00 5.14 17.58
C SER A 110 3.09 6.08 16.37
N ALA A 111 2.37 5.76 15.29
CA ALA A 111 2.26 6.62 14.11
C ALA A 111 0.97 6.34 13.32
N TRP A 112 0.35 7.41 12.80
CA TRP A 112 -0.83 7.27 11.93
C TRP A 112 -0.48 6.82 10.51
N LYS A 113 0.69 7.24 9.99
CA LYS A 113 1.19 6.89 8.66
C LYS A 113 2.61 6.33 8.76
N PRO A 114 2.98 5.34 7.94
CA PRO A 114 2.10 4.56 7.05
C PRO A 114 1.16 3.63 7.86
N ALA A 115 0.08 3.18 7.23
CA ALA A 115 -0.77 2.15 7.82
C ALA A 115 -0.05 0.80 7.80
N ASN A 116 -0.18 0.04 8.87
CA ASN A 116 0.24 -1.35 9.00
C ASN A 116 -0.85 -2.30 8.48
N TRP A 117 -1.10 -2.27 7.17
CA TRP A 117 -2.07 -3.13 6.50
C TRP A 117 -1.38 -4.02 5.47
N SER A 118 -1.78 -5.28 5.40
CA SER A 118 -1.29 -6.24 4.40
C SER A 118 -2.44 -6.81 3.59
N HIS A 119 -2.30 -6.80 2.26
CA HIS A 119 -3.26 -7.45 1.37
C HIS A 119 -3.14 -8.99 1.37
N SER A 120 -2.08 -9.55 1.97
CA SER A 120 -1.83 -10.99 1.93
C SER A 120 -2.79 -11.81 2.81
N ASN A 121 -3.44 -11.18 3.78
CA ASN A 121 -4.29 -11.85 4.77
C ASN A 121 -5.77 -11.50 4.56
N PRO A 122 -6.72 -12.29 5.12
CA PRO A 122 -8.13 -11.94 5.12
C PRO A 122 -8.38 -10.54 5.68
N PRO A 123 -9.35 -9.79 5.14
CA PRO A 123 -10.33 -10.16 4.13
C PRO A 123 -9.83 -10.02 2.68
N ALA A 124 -8.65 -9.45 2.45
CA ALA A 124 -8.14 -9.20 1.10
C ALA A 124 -7.66 -10.49 0.43
N SER A 125 -6.81 -11.26 1.14
CA SER A 125 -6.21 -12.52 0.67
C SER A 125 -5.76 -12.44 -0.80
N TRP A 126 -5.04 -11.36 -1.11
CA TRP A 126 -4.52 -11.04 -2.44
C TRP A 126 -3.21 -10.25 -2.32
N PRO A 127 -2.08 -10.95 -2.13
CA PRO A 127 -0.77 -10.33 -1.97
C PRO A 127 -0.43 -9.42 -3.17
N LEU A 128 -0.11 -8.15 -2.89
CA LEU A 128 0.42 -7.25 -3.90
C LEU A 128 1.87 -7.63 -4.21
N THR A 129 2.19 -7.80 -5.49
CA THR A 129 3.52 -8.22 -5.95
C THR A 129 4.13 -7.20 -6.92
N GLY A 130 5.46 -7.17 -6.97
CA GLY A 130 6.21 -6.28 -7.86
C GLY A 130 5.82 -4.80 -7.69
N LEU A 131 5.58 -4.11 -8.81
CA LEU A 131 5.23 -2.68 -8.85
C LEU A 131 3.90 -2.35 -8.16
N HIS A 132 2.99 -3.33 -7.99
CA HIS A 132 1.73 -3.09 -7.27
C HIS A 132 1.95 -2.85 -5.77
N ASN A 133 3.06 -3.33 -5.19
CA ASN A 133 3.35 -3.17 -3.76
C ASN A 133 3.63 -1.70 -3.36
N THR A 134 4.06 -0.88 -4.31
CA THR A 134 4.36 0.55 -4.09
C THR A 134 3.35 1.49 -4.75
N THR A 135 2.32 0.93 -5.39
CA THR A 135 1.28 1.69 -6.08
C THR A 135 0.35 2.36 -5.08
N ALA A 136 -0.03 3.61 -5.34
CA ALA A 136 -0.97 4.32 -4.48
C ALA A 136 -2.32 3.59 -4.40
N CYS A 137 -2.87 3.45 -3.19
CA CYS A 137 -4.10 2.70 -2.96
C CYS A 137 -5.28 3.19 -3.82
N THR A 138 -5.36 4.50 -4.11
CA THR A 138 -6.43 5.13 -4.90
C THR A 138 -6.45 4.69 -6.36
N ILE A 139 -5.36 4.12 -6.89
CA ILE A 139 -5.30 3.59 -8.25
C ILE A 139 -6.20 2.34 -8.37
N CYS A 140 -6.18 1.48 -7.36
CA CYS A 140 -7.02 0.28 -7.32
C CYS A 140 -8.32 0.50 -6.53
N HIS A 141 -8.35 1.46 -5.60
CA HIS A 141 -9.54 1.77 -4.81
C HIS A 141 -10.14 3.10 -5.24
N VAL A 142 -10.59 3.15 -6.49
CA VAL A 142 -11.17 4.34 -7.12
C VAL A 142 -12.39 4.80 -6.33
N ASN A 143 -12.50 6.10 -6.07
CA ASN A 143 -13.57 6.69 -5.26
C ASN A 143 -13.77 5.99 -3.90
N TYR A 144 -12.68 5.46 -3.34
CA TYR A 144 -12.67 4.78 -2.06
C TYR A 144 -13.53 3.50 -2.05
N GLN A 145 -13.66 2.84 -3.21
CA GLN A 145 -14.40 1.59 -3.37
C GLN A 145 -13.45 0.45 -3.74
N ARG A 146 -13.81 -0.77 -3.35
CA ARG A 146 -13.14 -1.98 -3.86
C ARG A 146 -13.34 -2.05 -5.38
N VAL A 147 -12.26 -2.24 -6.14
CA VAL A 147 -12.39 -2.63 -7.54
C VAL A 147 -12.75 -4.12 -7.62
N ALA A 148 -13.65 -4.44 -8.55
CA ALA A 148 -14.07 -5.81 -8.81
C ALA A 148 -13.05 -6.51 -9.72
N GLY A 149 -12.67 -7.74 -9.34
CA GLY A 149 -11.77 -8.60 -10.11
C GLY A 149 -10.32 -8.53 -9.65
N LYS A 150 -9.67 -9.69 -9.64
CA LYS A 150 -8.23 -9.86 -9.36
C LYS A 150 -7.40 -10.06 -10.63
N GLU A 151 -8.09 -10.22 -11.77
CA GLU A 151 -7.47 -10.51 -13.06
C GLU A 151 -6.81 -9.27 -13.65
N CYS A 152 -5.60 -9.45 -14.19
CA CYS A 152 -4.82 -8.38 -14.82
C CYS A 152 -5.64 -7.60 -15.86
N TYR A 153 -6.39 -8.30 -16.71
CA TYR A 153 -7.17 -7.68 -17.79
C TYR A 153 -8.27 -6.75 -17.27
N SER A 154 -8.89 -7.06 -16.12
CA SER A 154 -9.99 -6.24 -15.59
C SER A 154 -9.55 -4.80 -15.28
N CYS A 155 -8.29 -4.61 -14.88
CA CYS A 155 -7.73 -3.27 -14.63
C CYS A 155 -6.91 -2.74 -15.81
N HIS A 156 -6.20 -3.63 -16.52
CA HIS A 156 -5.29 -3.25 -17.61
C HIS A 156 -5.88 -3.41 -19.01
N LYS A 157 -7.20 -3.54 -19.15
CA LYS A 157 -7.90 -3.67 -20.45
C LYS A 157 -7.43 -2.65 -21.47
N ALA A 158 -7.39 -1.36 -21.10
CA ALA A 158 -6.96 -0.30 -22.01
C ALA A 158 -5.51 -0.48 -22.47
N LYS A 159 -4.61 -0.93 -21.59
CA LYS A 159 -3.20 -1.21 -21.94
C LYS A 159 -3.07 -2.46 -22.79
N TYR A 160 -3.83 -3.52 -22.49
CA TYR A 160 -3.90 -4.73 -23.31
C TYR A 160 -4.40 -4.39 -24.72
N ASP A 161 -5.51 -3.66 -24.83
CA ASP A 161 -6.12 -3.28 -26.10
C ASP A 161 -5.22 -2.33 -26.88
N ALA A 162 -4.42 -1.50 -26.22
CA ALA A 162 -3.47 -0.58 -26.84
C ALA A 162 -2.11 -1.22 -27.19
N SER A 163 -1.89 -2.51 -26.91
CA SER A 163 -0.66 -3.22 -27.30
C SER A 163 -0.41 -3.11 -28.81
N THR A 164 0.85 -3.04 -29.23
CA THR A 164 1.21 -2.87 -30.66
C THR A 164 2.33 -3.76 -31.14
N ASN A 165 3.04 -4.45 -30.25
CA ASN A 165 4.17 -5.30 -30.61
C ASN A 165 4.40 -6.41 -29.54
N PRO A 166 3.76 -7.57 -29.68
CA PRO A 166 2.71 -7.85 -30.65
C PRO A 166 1.40 -7.14 -30.28
N LYS A 167 0.50 -6.94 -31.25
CA LYS A 167 -0.90 -6.59 -30.95
C LYS A 167 -1.59 -7.84 -30.41
N HIS A 168 -1.87 -7.89 -29.10
CA HIS A 168 -2.41 -9.09 -28.46
C HIS A 168 -3.71 -9.59 -29.12
N SER A 169 -4.63 -8.68 -29.44
CA SER A 169 -5.90 -9.04 -30.07
C SER A 169 -5.74 -9.64 -31.48
N ALA A 170 -4.82 -9.10 -32.28
CA ALA A 170 -4.55 -9.63 -33.62
C ALA A 170 -3.76 -10.95 -33.57
N ALA A 171 -2.90 -11.12 -32.57
CA ALA A 171 -2.17 -12.35 -32.27
C ALA A 171 -3.02 -13.42 -31.55
N LYS A 172 -4.27 -13.12 -31.20
CA LYS A 172 -5.16 -13.99 -30.41
C LYS A 172 -4.55 -14.44 -29.07
N ILE A 173 -3.74 -13.58 -28.46
CA ILE A 173 -3.15 -13.83 -27.14
C ILE A 173 -4.24 -13.66 -26.07
N GLY A 174 -4.41 -14.66 -25.20
CA GLY A 174 -5.41 -14.62 -24.12
C GLY A 174 -5.15 -13.55 -23.06
N THR A 175 -6.05 -13.47 -22.07
CA THR A 175 -5.99 -12.46 -20.99
C THR A 175 -5.23 -12.94 -19.73
N VAL A 176 -4.72 -14.16 -19.74
CA VAL A 176 -3.84 -14.71 -18.68
C VAL A 176 -2.44 -14.15 -18.91
N CYS A 177 -2.18 -13.00 -18.28
CA CYS A 177 -0.99 -12.19 -18.54
C CYS A 177 0.27 -12.88 -18.02
N GLU A 178 0.15 -13.68 -16.96
CA GLU A 178 1.21 -14.37 -16.22
C GLU A 178 1.98 -15.40 -17.06
N ASN A 179 1.39 -15.81 -18.18
CA ASN A 179 2.03 -16.67 -19.18
C ASN A 179 3.25 -15.97 -19.81
N CYS A 180 3.22 -14.64 -19.94
CA CYS A 180 4.30 -13.87 -20.58
C CYS A 180 4.81 -12.69 -19.72
N HIS A 181 3.99 -12.12 -18.86
CA HIS A 181 4.35 -10.97 -18.04
C HIS A 181 4.41 -11.36 -16.57
N ASN A 182 5.05 -10.51 -15.77
CA ASN A 182 4.98 -10.59 -14.32
C ASN A 182 4.94 -9.17 -13.76
N THR A 183 4.56 -9.07 -12.49
CA THR A 183 4.35 -7.79 -11.81
C THR A 183 5.64 -7.06 -11.44
N SER A 184 6.78 -7.75 -11.41
CA SER A 184 8.09 -7.17 -11.07
C SER A 184 8.75 -6.47 -12.27
N ALA A 185 8.61 -7.03 -13.47
CA ALA A 185 9.11 -6.47 -14.72
C ALA A 185 8.15 -6.81 -15.86
N TRP A 186 7.37 -5.80 -16.30
CA TRP A 186 6.36 -6.00 -17.35
C TRP A 186 6.97 -6.18 -18.75
N THR A 187 8.11 -5.53 -19.00
CA THR A 187 8.80 -5.55 -20.30
C THR A 187 10.29 -5.85 -20.14
N PRO A 188 10.89 -6.69 -21.01
CA PRO A 188 10.22 -7.50 -22.04
C PRO A 188 9.41 -8.64 -21.40
N GLY A 189 8.35 -9.10 -22.08
CA GLY A 189 7.67 -10.33 -21.67
C GLY A 189 8.53 -11.57 -21.96
N LYS A 190 8.33 -12.64 -21.19
CA LYS A 190 8.82 -13.99 -21.50
C LYS A 190 7.93 -14.56 -22.61
N PHE A 191 8.35 -14.46 -23.87
CA PHE A 191 7.68 -15.09 -24.99
C PHE A 191 8.70 -15.91 -25.76
N ASN A 192 8.39 -17.17 -26.00
CA ASN A 192 9.23 -18.09 -26.72
C ASN A 192 8.45 -18.68 -27.90
N HIS A 193 8.91 -18.39 -29.12
CA HIS A 193 8.26 -18.89 -30.34
C HIS A 193 8.17 -20.42 -30.38
N ALA A 194 9.19 -21.13 -29.86
CA ALA A 194 9.22 -22.60 -29.92
C ALA A 194 8.13 -23.23 -29.03
N THR A 195 7.91 -22.69 -27.83
CA THR A 195 6.94 -23.24 -26.87
C THR A 195 5.55 -22.62 -27.02
N ASP A 196 5.48 -21.32 -27.27
CA ASP A 196 4.23 -20.55 -27.18
C ASP A 196 3.55 -20.40 -28.55
N ALA A 197 4.34 -20.32 -29.63
CA ALA A 197 3.85 -20.27 -31.02
C ALA A 197 4.03 -21.59 -31.78
N LYS A 198 4.62 -22.61 -31.14
CA LYS A 198 4.92 -23.93 -31.74
C LYS A 198 5.70 -23.84 -33.07
N GLY A 199 6.58 -22.84 -33.17
CA GLY A 199 7.42 -22.61 -34.35
C GLY A 199 8.83 -22.20 -33.94
N ALA A 200 9.86 -22.78 -34.57
CA ALA A 200 11.24 -22.40 -34.30
C ALA A 200 11.61 -21.16 -35.13
N ILE A 201 12.18 -20.15 -34.46
CA ILE A 201 12.87 -19.02 -35.13
C ILE A 201 14.37 -19.14 -34.87
N SER A 202 15.18 -18.62 -35.79
CA SER A 202 16.64 -18.61 -35.57
C SER A 202 16.99 -17.79 -34.31
N SER A 203 18.02 -18.23 -33.58
CA SER A 203 18.50 -17.54 -32.37
C SER A 203 18.86 -16.07 -32.62
N LYS A 204 19.29 -15.71 -33.84
CA LYS A 204 19.60 -14.33 -34.26
C LYS A 204 18.34 -13.44 -34.37
N MET A 205 17.16 -14.03 -34.54
CA MET A 205 15.88 -13.33 -34.64
C MET A 205 15.11 -13.26 -33.31
N ALA A 206 15.53 -14.03 -32.29
CA ALA A 206 14.82 -14.18 -31.02
C ALA A 206 14.57 -12.86 -30.26
N ASN A 207 15.44 -11.86 -30.42
CA ASN A 207 15.36 -10.58 -29.70
C ASN A 207 14.82 -9.42 -30.57
N LYS A 208 14.25 -9.70 -31.75
CA LYS A 208 13.69 -8.67 -32.64
C LYS A 208 12.23 -8.38 -32.30
N LYS A 209 11.76 -7.18 -32.65
CA LYS A 209 10.35 -6.80 -32.51
C LYS A 209 9.50 -7.74 -33.36
N CYS A 210 8.37 -8.22 -32.84
CA CYS A 210 7.41 -9.07 -33.56
C CYS A 210 7.02 -8.45 -34.90
N ASN A 211 6.81 -7.13 -34.95
CA ASN A 211 6.38 -6.43 -36.17
C ASN A 211 7.43 -6.41 -37.29
N ASN A 212 8.69 -6.75 -36.99
CA ASN A 212 9.71 -6.92 -38.02
C ASN A 212 9.43 -8.16 -38.89
N CYS A 213 8.78 -9.18 -38.33
CA CYS A 213 8.40 -10.40 -39.02
C CYS A 213 6.89 -10.48 -39.30
N HIS A 214 6.07 -9.82 -38.47
CA HIS A 214 4.62 -9.72 -38.57
C HIS A 214 4.19 -8.28 -38.87
N PRO A 215 4.43 -7.78 -40.10
CA PRO A 215 4.21 -6.38 -40.44
C PRO A 215 2.73 -5.98 -40.27
N ASN A 216 2.52 -4.74 -39.82
CA ASN A 216 1.19 -4.16 -39.54
C ASN A 216 0.36 -4.96 -38.52
N ASN A 217 0.99 -5.79 -37.66
CA ASN A 217 0.30 -6.70 -36.76
C ASN A 217 -0.70 -7.62 -37.49
N ARG A 218 -0.46 -7.92 -38.76
CA ARG A 218 -1.32 -8.78 -39.57
C ARG A 218 -0.73 -10.18 -39.66
N ASP A 219 -1.61 -11.17 -39.59
CA ASP A 219 -1.34 -12.56 -39.93
C ASP A 219 -0.19 -13.21 -39.13
N TYR A 220 -0.47 -13.51 -37.85
CA TYR A 220 0.41 -14.30 -36.98
C TYR A 220 0.38 -15.81 -37.31
N THR A 221 -0.42 -16.22 -38.29
CA THR A 221 -0.47 -17.58 -38.82
C THR A 221 0.49 -17.80 -39.99
N ARG A 222 1.05 -16.71 -40.54
CA ARG A 222 1.98 -16.78 -41.66
C ARG A 222 3.31 -17.34 -41.17
N ASN A 223 3.62 -18.54 -41.66
CA ASN A 223 4.89 -19.17 -41.39
C ASN A 223 6.01 -18.37 -42.09
N ALA A 224 6.77 -17.59 -41.32
CA ALA A 224 7.96 -16.89 -41.79
C ALA A 224 9.15 -17.85 -42.03
N THR A 225 8.88 -19.12 -42.38
CA THR A 225 9.90 -20.14 -42.68
C THR A 225 10.71 -19.86 -43.93
N ARG A 226 10.37 -18.83 -44.72
CA ARG A 226 11.13 -18.44 -45.90
C ARG A 226 11.71 -17.05 -45.70
N CYS A 227 13.03 -16.97 -45.71
CA CYS A 227 13.78 -15.71 -45.64
C CYS A 227 13.29 -14.70 -46.68
N LEU A 228 12.82 -15.16 -47.85
CA LEU A 228 12.19 -14.35 -48.90
C LEU A 228 10.95 -13.56 -48.43
N GLY A 229 10.29 -13.97 -47.36
CA GLY A 229 9.17 -13.21 -46.78
C GLY A 229 9.60 -11.83 -46.26
N CYS A 230 10.86 -11.68 -45.84
CA CYS A 230 11.43 -10.45 -45.30
C CYS A 230 12.59 -9.89 -46.15
N HIS A 231 13.39 -10.76 -46.78
CA HIS A 231 14.59 -10.44 -47.56
C HIS A 231 14.40 -10.53 -49.09
N LYS A 232 13.17 -10.29 -49.58
CA LYS A 232 12.85 -10.38 -51.02
C LYS A 232 13.66 -9.40 -51.87
N LYS A 233 14.12 -8.28 -51.29
CA LYS A 233 14.92 -7.28 -52.02
C LYS A 233 16.37 -7.74 -52.20
N GLU A 234 16.85 -8.52 -51.24
CA GLU A 234 18.22 -9.02 -51.14
C GLU A 234 18.39 -10.37 -51.85
N HIS A 235 17.35 -11.21 -51.90
CA HIS A 235 17.40 -12.53 -52.55
C HIS A 235 16.20 -12.79 -53.48
N LYS A 236 16.48 -13.41 -54.63
CA LYS A 236 15.48 -13.71 -55.68
C LYS A 236 15.04 -15.18 -55.75
N GLN A 237 15.69 -16.10 -55.02
CA GLN A 237 15.42 -17.55 -55.07
C GLN A 237 15.58 -18.22 -53.68
N ASP A 238 14.81 -19.29 -53.44
CA ASP A 238 14.90 -20.18 -52.28
C ASP A 238 15.36 -21.59 -52.74
N PRO A 239 16.02 -22.39 -51.89
CA PRO A 239 16.25 -22.16 -50.46
C PRO A 239 17.61 -21.53 -50.12
N CYS A 240 17.59 -20.52 -49.24
CA CYS A 240 18.78 -19.81 -48.74
C CYS A 240 19.82 -20.74 -48.05
N ALA A 241 19.38 -21.92 -47.58
CA ALA A 241 20.23 -22.96 -47.01
C ALA A 241 21.25 -23.56 -48.01
N GLN A 242 21.05 -23.36 -49.32
CA GLN A 242 22.00 -23.77 -50.35
C GLN A 242 23.26 -22.89 -50.38
N CYS A 243 23.17 -21.64 -49.92
CA CYS A 243 24.29 -20.69 -49.95
C CYS A 243 24.76 -20.26 -48.55
N HIS A 244 23.91 -20.40 -47.53
CA HIS A 244 24.21 -20.04 -46.15
C HIS A 244 24.05 -21.26 -45.24
N TYR A 245 25.10 -22.08 -45.19
CA TYR A 245 25.09 -23.40 -44.55
C TYR A 245 25.47 -23.40 -43.06
N THR A 246 25.90 -22.28 -42.46
CA THR A 246 26.28 -22.26 -41.03
C THR A 246 25.98 -20.94 -40.31
N VAL A 247 25.74 -21.06 -39.00
CA VAL A 247 25.36 -20.00 -38.06
C VAL A 247 26.46 -18.95 -37.75
N ALA A 248 27.60 -18.96 -38.46
CA ALA A 248 28.67 -17.95 -38.33
C ALA A 248 28.27 -16.61 -39.01
N PRO A 249 29.02 -15.49 -38.86
CA PRO A 249 28.49 -14.15 -39.18
C PRO A 249 28.16 -14.03 -40.67
N TRP A 250 27.00 -13.45 -40.95
CA TRP A 250 26.52 -13.20 -42.31
C TRP A 250 27.41 -12.11 -42.92
N ASP A 251 28.30 -12.52 -43.81
CA ASP A 251 29.07 -11.60 -44.64
C ASP A 251 28.15 -10.96 -45.69
N LYS A 252 28.09 -9.63 -45.71
CA LYS A 252 27.23 -8.84 -46.61
C LYS A 252 27.91 -8.54 -47.96
N THR A 253 29.13 -9.02 -48.19
CA THR A 253 29.87 -8.73 -49.42
C THR A 253 29.76 -9.80 -50.50
N ARG A 254 28.79 -10.73 -50.39
CA ARG A 254 28.48 -11.71 -51.44
C ARG A 254 27.03 -11.61 -51.89
#